data_AF-A0A9Y0ZET7-F1
#
_entry.id   AF-A0A9Y0ZET7-F1
#
_cell.length_a   1.000
_cell.length_b   1.000
_cell.length_c   1.000
_cell.angle_alpha   90.00
_cell.angle_beta   90.00
_cell.angle_gamma   90.00
#
_symmetry.space_group_name_H-M   'P 1'
#
loop_
_entity.id
_entity.type
_entity.pdbx_description
1 polymer ?
#
loop_
_entity_poly.entity_id
_entity_poly.type
_entity_poly.pdbx_seq_one_letter_code
_entity_poly.pdbx_strand_id
1 'polypeptide(L)'
;MAILGLRLQQRSPVLAGFCYPCFSFASVTSCAVNSASWGRALNRAPRRLVLGLGASFWAQYMSMSGAFTGKSFIASARLKTNVDEILKNAEWPEQFPFKEEDFQRFDESPDSLFYEAPRFVTHIDDPAIAALTKYYSEVFPPSNTPGVAILDMCSSWVSHFPKGYKQDRVVGMGMNEEELKRNPGLTEYVVQDLNVNPNLPFEDNSFDVITNVVSVDYLTKPLDVFKEMCRVLKPGGLVIMSFSNRCFWTKAISIWTSTGDADHVLIVGSYFHYAGGFEPPQAVDISPNPGRSDPMYIVYSRKLSTA
;
A
#
# COMPACT_ATOMS: atom_id res chain seq x y z
N MET A 1 -7.02 15.84 63.27
CA MET A 1 -6.05 14.76 62.97
C MET A 1 -5.72 14.90 61.48
N ALA A 2 -4.92 15.83 60.95
CA ALA A 2 -3.58 16.34 61.30
C ALA A 2 -2.49 15.26 61.34
N ILE A 3 -1.72 15.14 60.23
CA ILE A 3 -0.24 15.08 60.06
C ILE A 3 -0.03 14.89 58.53
N LEU A 4 0.45 15.82 57.69
CA LEU A 4 1.69 16.63 57.56
C LEU A 4 2.92 15.87 57.01
N GLY A 5 3.54 16.41 55.94
CA GLY A 5 4.86 16.03 55.38
C GLY A 5 4.95 16.18 53.85
N LEU A 6 5.05 17.36 53.22
CA LEU A 6 6.18 18.30 53.03
C LEU A 6 7.43 17.77 52.27
N ARG A 7 7.55 18.26 51.01
CA ARG A 7 8.72 18.82 50.25
C ARG A 7 10.06 18.06 50.15
N LEU A 8 10.60 17.99 48.92
CA LEU A 8 11.75 18.84 48.51
C LEU A 8 12.02 18.79 46.99
N GLN A 9 12.05 19.97 46.37
CA GLN A 9 12.70 20.25 45.09
C GLN A 9 14.22 20.24 45.28
N GLN A 10 14.97 19.87 44.24
CA GLN A 10 16.34 20.37 44.07
C GLN A 10 16.64 20.66 42.60
N ARG A 11 17.09 21.89 42.35
CA ARG A 11 17.55 22.46 41.08
C ARG A 11 19.06 22.78 41.22
N SER A 12 19.76 22.71 40.09
CA SER A 12 21.00 23.44 39.71
C SER A 12 22.35 22.92 40.28
N PRO A 13 23.52 23.17 39.62
CA PRO A 13 23.82 24.32 38.74
C PRO A 13 24.70 24.09 37.47
N VAL A 14 24.89 25.22 36.77
CA VAL A 14 25.73 25.57 35.62
C VAL A 14 27.20 25.84 36.02
N LEU A 15 28.16 25.58 35.12
CA LEU A 15 29.50 26.22 34.94
C LEU A 15 30.06 25.72 33.58
N ALA A 16 30.21 26.48 32.49
CA ALA A 16 31.06 27.65 32.17
C ALA A 16 32.58 27.35 32.00
N GLY A 17 33.05 27.42 30.74
CA GLY A 17 34.35 27.98 30.32
C GLY A 17 35.60 27.08 30.31
N PHE A 18 36.25 26.88 29.15
CA PHE A 18 37.43 27.65 28.70
C PHE A 18 38.10 27.08 27.43
N CYS A 19 38.81 28.00 26.74
CA CYS A 19 39.45 27.97 25.42
C CYS A 19 40.60 26.97 25.15
N TYR A 20 40.77 26.72 23.83
CA TYR A 20 41.95 26.43 22.97
C TYR A 20 43.35 26.90 23.46
N PRO A 21 44.47 26.28 22.97
CA PRO A 21 45.09 26.53 21.63
C PRO A 21 45.48 25.22 20.88
N CYS A 22 45.34 25.10 19.55
CA CYS A 22 46.16 25.63 18.43
C CYS A 22 47.60 25.07 18.36
N PHE A 23 47.91 24.29 17.30
CA PHE A 23 49.20 24.30 16.57
C PHE A 23 49.03 23.66 15.17
N SER A 24 48.98 24.52 14.14
CA SER A 24 49.80 24.57 12.90
C SER A 24 50.91 23.52 12.71
N PHE A 25 51.39 23.09 11.54
CA PHE A 25 51.30 23.46 10.11
C PHE A 25 52.06 22.34 9.34
N ALA A 26 51.80 22.15 8.04
CA ALA A 26 52.82 22.14 6.97
C ALA A 26 52.34 21.41 5.70
N SER A 27 52.14 22.22 4.66
CA SER A 27 52.12 21.87 3.24
C SER A 27 53.54 21.66 2.71
N VAL A 28 53.74 20.80 1.71
CA VAL A 28 54.81 20.97 0.71
C VAL A 28 54.27 20.63 -0.69
N THR A 29 54.63 21.51 -1.61
CA THR A 29 54.23 21.63 -3.02
C THR A 29 55.25 21.02 -3.99
N SER A 30 54.75 20.65 -5.19
CA SER A 30 55.36 20.83 -6.52
C SER A 30 56.51 19.91 -7.00
N CYS A 31 56.34 19.28 -8.18
CA CYS A 31 56.91 19.71 -9.47
C CYS A 31 56.65 18.66 -10.59
N ALA A 32 56.34 19.15 -11.79
CA ALA A 32 56.39 18.43 -13.08
C ALA A 32 57.85 18.48 -13.64
N VAL A 33 58.33 17.78 -14.69
CA VAL A 33 57.94 17.66 -16.12
C VAL A 33 58.94 16.69 -16.83
N ASN A 34 58.48 15.90 -17.84
CA ASN A 34 59.16 15.30 -19.04
C ASN A 34 60.46 14.47 -18.90
N SER A 35 60.88 13.55 -19.79
CA SER A 35 60.39 12.89 -21.02
C SER A 35 61.48 11.88 -21.41
N ALA A 36 61.14 10.73 -22.01
CA ALA A 36 61.80 10.20 -23.23
C ALA A 36 61.33 8.76 -23.53
N SER A 37 61.29 8.48 -24.82
CA SER A 37 60.76 7.34 -25.54
C SER A 37 61.57 6.05 -25.41
N TRP A 38 60.97 4.91 -25.76
CA TRP A 38 61.32 3.99 -26.88
C TRP A 38 60.62 2.63 -26.68
N GLY A 39 60.09 2.04 -27.75
CA GLY A 39 59.77 0.61 -27.82
C GLY A 39 58.34 0.28 -28.27
N ARG A 40 58.18 -0.04 -29.56
CA ARG A 40 56.99 -0.69 -30.13
C ARG A 40 56.91 -2.12 -29.59
N ALA A 41 55.72 -2.54 -29.15
CA ALA A 41 55.27 -3.92 -29.31
C ALA A 41 53.74 -3.97 -29.29
N LEU A 42 53.16 -4.39 -30.40
CA LEU A 42 51.77 -4.80 -30.52
C LEU A 42 51.52 -5.99 -29.61
N ASN A 43 50.51 -5.92 -28.74
CA ASN A 43 49.69 -7.09 -28.42
C ASN A 43 48.33 -6.69 -27.85
N ARG A 44 47.31 -7.36 -28.39
CA ARG A 44 45.88 -7.22 -28.11
C ARG A 44 45.59 -7.43 -26.62
N ALA A 45 44.83 -6.51 -26.01
CA ALA A 45 44.17 -6.71 -24.72
C ALA A 45 42.66 -6.81 -24.94
N PRO A 46 41.96 -7.84 -24.41
CA PRO A 46 40.50 -7.80 -24.33
C PRO A 46 40.10 -6.97 -23.10
N ARG A 47 39.32 -5.92 -23.35
CA ARG A 47 38.62 -5.14 -22.32
C ARG A 47 37.65 -6.06 -21.58
N ARG A 48 37.97 -6.47 -20.35
CA ARG A 48 36.95 -6.89 -19.38
C ARG A 48 36.46 -5.65 -18.64
N LEU A 49 35.41 -5.07 -19.20
CA LEU A 49 34.57 -4.09 -18.57
C LEU A 49 33.80 -4.80 -17.44
N VAL A 50 33.96 -4.33 -16.22
CA VAL A 50 33.03 -4.63 -15.12
C VAL A 50 31.74 -3.90 -15.44
N LEU A 51 30.71 -4.64 -15.85
CA LEU A 51 29.33 -4.19 -16.01
C LEU A 51 28.43 -5.27 -15.42
N GLY A 52 27.50 -4.87 -14.55
CA GLY A 52 26.45 -5.76 -14.07
C GLY A 52 25.91 -5.49 -12.66
N LEU A 53 25.97 -4.25 -12.15
CA LEU A 53 24.95 -3.78 -11.21
C LEU A 53 23.67 -3.52 -12.01
N GLY A 54 22.54 -3.99 -11.49
CA GLY A 54 21.21 -3.47 -11.85
C GLY A 54 20.53 -4.14 -13.03
N ALA A 55 20.18 -5.42 -12.90
CA ALA A 55 18.99 -5.93 -13.59
C ALA A 55 17.76 -5.33 -12.89
N SER A 56 17.40 -4.15 -13.40
CA SER A 56 16.23 -3.32 -13.18
C SER A 56 15.06 -3.94 -12.41
N PHE A 57 14.83 -3.38 -11.23
CA PHE A 57 13.61 -3.39 -10.39
C PHE A 57 12.30 -3.03 -11.14
N TRP A 58 12.39 -2.69 -12.43
CA TRP A 58 11.27 -2.33 -13.30
C TRP A 58 10.58 -3.54 -13.95
N ALA A 59 11.18 -4.73 -13.93
CA ALA A 59 10.63 -5.91 -14.60
C ALA A 59 9.49 -6.62 -13.84
N GLN A 60 9.16 -6.19 -12.62
CA GLN A 60 8.15 -6.84 -11.77
C GLN A 60 6.72 -6.29 -11.95
N TYR A 61 6.52 -5.33 -12.86
CA TYR A 61 5.22 -4.67 -13.08
C TYR A 61 4.61 -5.10 -14.41
N MET A 62 3.86 -6.21 -14.44
CA MET A 62 3.15 -6.65 -15.64
C MET A 62 1.72 -6.09 -15.66
N SER A 63 1.26 -5.66 -16.84
CA SER A 63 -0.18 -5.44 -17.11
C SER A 63 -0.71 -6.72 -17.75
N MET A 64 -1.63 -7.42 -17.08
CA MET A 64 -2.28 -8.60 -17.65
C MET A 64 -3.52 -8.18 -18.44
N SER A 65 -3.33 -7.89 -19.73
CA SER A 65 -4.44 -7.80 -20.69
C SER A 65 -4.19 -8.78 -21.84
N GLY A 66 -4.68 -10.03 -21.70
CA GLY A 66 -4.52 -11.04 -22.74
C GLY A 66 -5.11 -12.40 -22.38
N ALA A 67 -6.01 -12.89 -23.23
CA ALA A 67 -6.83 -14.08 -23.07
C ALA A 67 -6.03 -15.38 -22.82
N PHE A 68 -6.36 -16.09 -21.75
CA PHE A 68 -5.92 -17.47 -21.52
C PHE A 68 -7.06 -18.45 -21.82
N THR A 69 -6.81 -19.36 -22.76
CA THR A 69 -7.66 -20.49 -23.11
C THR A 69 -7.48 -21.63 -22.11
N GLY A 70 -8.06 -21.46 -20.92
CA GLY A 70 -8.36 -22.57 -20.01
C GLY A 70 -9.80 -23.02 -20.21
N LYS A 71 -10.07 -24.33 -20.25
CA LYS A 71 -11.45 -24.85 -20.29
C LYS A 71 -12.15 -24.60 -18.94
N SER A 72 -12.59 -23.37 -18.72
CA SER A 72 -13.59 -23.03 -17.72
C SER A 72 -14.96 -22.99 -18.40
N PHE A 73 -15.94 -23.69 -17.83
CA PHE A 73 -17.33 -23.62 -18.24
C PHE A 73 -17.93 -22.29 -17.77
N ILE A 74 -17.55 -21.18 -18.40
CA ILE A 74 -18.35 -19.96 -18.44
C ILE A 74 -18.34 -19.47 -19.89
N ALA A 75 -19.51 -19.59 -20.53
CA ALA A 75 -19.70 -19.20 -21.91
C ALA A 75 -19.41 -17.71 -22.09
N SER A 76 -18.48 -17.43 -23.00
CA SER A 76 -18.19 -16.09 -23.53
C SER A 76 -19.46 -15.44 -24.11
N ALA A 77 -20.07 -14.56 -23.35
CA ALA A 77 -20.84 -13.44 -23.87
C ALA A 77 -20.20 -12.17 -23.31
N ARG A 78 -19.53 -11.41 -24.18
CA ARG A 78 -18.96 -10.09 -23.88
C ARG A 78 -20.10 -9.09 -23.74
N LEU A 79 -20.92 -9.25 -22.70
CA LEU A 79 -21.76 -8.17 -22.20
C LEU A 79 -20.80 -7.11 -21.68
N LYS A 80 -21.06 -5.85 -22.04
CA LYS A 80 -20.55 -4.70 -21.31
C LYS A 80 -21.17 -4.80 -19.92
N THR A 81 -20.62 -5.65 -19.06
CA THR A 81 -21.09 -5.78 -17.68
C THR A 81 -20.76 -4.45 -17.03
N ASN A 82 -21.79 -3.67 -16.75
CA ASN A 82 -21.63 -2.44 -16.00
C ASN A 82 -21.11 -2.87 -14.61
N VAL A 83 -19.92 -2.41 -14.21
CA VAL A 83 -19.30 -2.84 -12.93
C VAL A 83 -20.27 -2.66 -11.76
N ASP A 84 -21.05 -1.58 -11.81
CA ASP A 84 -22.10 -1.21 -10.87
C ASP A 84 -23.26 -2.23 -10.76
N GLU A 85 -23.38 -3.16 -11.72
CA GLU A 85 -24.41 -4.19 -11.77
C GLU A 85 -23.90 -5.56 -11.32
N ILE A 86 -22.57 -5.78 -11.30
CA ILE A 86 -21.96 -7.07 -10.94
C ILE A 86 -22.42 -7.50 -9.54
N LEU A 87 -22.24 -6.63 -8.54
CA LEU A 87 -22.57 -6.96 -7.15
C LEU A 87 -24.07 -6.87 -6.84
N LYS A 88 -24.84 -6.10 -7.61
CA LYS A 88 -26.29 -6.01 -7.45
C LYS A 88 -27.00 -7.29 -7.87
N ASN A 89 -26.46 -7.95 -8.89
CA ASN A 89 -27.01 -9.17 -9.46
C ASN A 89 -26.23 -10.42 -9.01
N ALA A 90 -25.30 -10.27 -8.06
CA ALA A 90 -24.49 -11.38 -7.58
C ALA A 90 -25.37 -12.37 -6.79
N GLU A 91 -25.36 -13.62 -7.24
CA GLU A 91 -25.91 -14.75 -6.49
C GLU A 91 -24.82 -15.32 -5.60
N TRP A 92 -24.94 -15.09 -4.29
CA TRP A 92 -23.96 -15.56 -3.32
C TRP A 92 -24.25 -17.02 -2.95
N PRO A 93 -23.33 -17.97 -3.18
CA PRO A 93 -23.48 -19.31 -2.63
C PRO A 93 -23.56 -19.29 -1.09
N GLU A 94 -24.15 -20.31 -0.48
CA GLU A 94 -24.29 -20.37 0.99
C GLU A 94 -22.95 -20.33 1.73
N GLN A 95 -21.90 -20.86 1.11
CA GLN A 95 -20.55 -20.92 1.65
C GLN A 95 -19.60 -20.07 0.83
N PHE A 96 -18.52 -19.61 1.48
CA PHE A 96 -17.44 -18.89 0.81
C PHE A 96 -16.89 -19.73 -0.36
N PRO A 97 -16.91 -19.20 -1.60
CA PRO A 97 -16.66 -20.01 -2.79
C PRO A 97 -15.18 -20.29 -3.07
N PHE A 98 -14.27 -19.59 -2.40
CA PHE A 98 -12.82 -19.69 -2.64
C PHE A 98 -12.17 -20.68 -1.68
N LYS A 99 -11.16 -21.39 -2.19
CA LYS A 99 -10.38 -22.39 -1.45
C LYS A 99 -9.03 -21.84 -1.03
N GLU A 100 -8.30 -22.59 -0.22
CA GLU A 100 -6.96 -22.20 0.22
C GLU A 100 -5.99 -22.00 -0.97
N GLU A 101 -6.12 -22.81 -2.02
CA GLU A 101 -5.25 -22.73 -3.20
C GLU A 101 -5.44 -21.41 -3.99
N ASP A 102 -6.61 -20.80 -3.91
CA ASP A 102 -6.94 -19.51 -4.54
C ASP A 102 -6.14 -18.35 -3.91
N PHE A 103 -5.62 -18.54 -2.69
CA PHE A 103 -4.84 -17.56 -1.93
C PHE A 103 -3.33 -17.82 -1.95
N GLN A 104 -2.88 -18.87 -2.63
CA GLN A 104 -1.46 -19.14 -2.84
C GLN A 104 -0.85 -18.14 -3.83
N ARG A 105 0.48 -18.02 -3.83
CA ARG A 105 1.23 -17.07 -4.63
C ARG A 105 2.36 -17.77 -5.37
N PHE A 106 2.83 -17.16 -6.46
CA PHE A 106 4.01 -17.70 -7.17
C PHE A 106 5.28 -17.60 -6.30
N ASP A 107 5.42 -16.50 -5.57
CA ASP A 107 6.51 -16.26 -4.62
C ASP A 107 5.98 -16.24 -3.18
N GLU A 108 6.07 -17.41 -2.55
CA GLU A 108 5.72 -17.62 -1.14
C GLU A 108 6.84 -17.25 -0.15
N SER A 109 7.93 -16.62 -0.61
CA SER A 109 8.92 -16.09 0.32
C SER A 109 8.28 -15.02 1.23
N PRO A 110 8.80 -14.83 2.46
CA PRO A 110 8.23 -13.84 3.39
C PRO A 110 8.13 -12.44 2.78
N ASP A 111 6.99 -11.78 3.00
CA ASP A 111 6.73 -10.46 2.44
C ASP A 111 7.68 -9.40 3.00
N SER A 112 8.18 -9.61 4.22
CA SER A 112 9.23 -8.78 4.82
C SER A 112 10.50 -8.65 3.97
N LEU A 113 10.85 -9.69 3.19
CA LEU A 113 11.99 -9.63 2.26
C LEU A 113 11.66 -8.80 1.03
N PHE A 114 10.43 -8.91 0.51
CA PHE A 114 9.99 -8.19 -0.68
C PHE A 114 9.81 -6.68 -0.43
N TYR A 115 9.35 -6.31 0.77
CA TYR A 115 9.10 -4.93 1.19
C TYR A 115 10.23 -4.32 2.03
N GLU A 116 11.39 -4.99 2.17
CA GLU A 116 12.54 -4.48 2.92
C GLU A 116 13.03 -3.13 2.38
N ALA A 117 13.20 -3.03 1.05
CA ALA A 117 13.63 -1.80 0.41
C ALA A 117 12.43 -0.88 0.10
N PRO A 118 12.47 0.41 0.51
CA PRO A 118 11.41 1.35 0.23
C PRO A 118 11.31 1.68 -1.26
N ARG A 119 10.08 1.90 -1.73
CA ARG A 119 9.71 2.27 -3.09
C ARG A 119 8.99 3.61 -3.08
N PHE A 120 9.73 4.69 -3.34
CA PHE A 120 9.15 6.03 -3.48
C PHE A 120 8.62 6.27 -4.90
N VAL A 121 7.72 5.41 -5.36
CA VAL A 121 7.05 5.49 -6.66
C VAL A 121 5.55 5.28 -6.47
N THR A 122 4.77 5.70 -7.45
CA THR A 122 3.35 5.33 -7.52
C THR A 122 3.18 4.05 -8.31
N HIS A 123 2.17 3.28 -7.92
CA HIS A 123 1.89 1.94 -8.43
C HIS A 123 0.82 1.90 -9.52
N ILE A 124 0.27 3.06 -9.85
CA ILE A 124 -0.69 3.34 -10.92
C ILE A 124 -0.33 4.68 -11.56
N ASP A 125 -0.78 4.89 -12.79
CA ASP A 125 -0.53 6.12 -13.55
C ASP A 125 -1.28 7.36 -13.02
N ASP A 126 -0.81 8.54 -13.46
CA ASP A 126 -1.35 9.82 -13.00
C ASP A 126 -2.86 9.99 -13.28
N PRO A 127 -3.41 9.59 -14.44
CA PRO A 127 -4.85 9.58 -14.66
C PRO A 127 -5.61 8.74 -13.63
N ALA A 128 -5.18 7.50 -13.34
CA ALA A 128 -5.82 6.62 -12.36
C ALA A 128 -5.78 7.23 -10.95
N ILE A 129 -4.63 7.82 -10.58
CA ILE A 129 -4.47 8.57 -9.33
C ILE A 129 -5.46 9.73 -9.28
N ALA A 130 -5.59 10.51 -10.36
CA ALA A 130 -6.50 11.64 -10.41
C ALA A 130 -7.97 11.21 -10.27
N ALA A 131 -8.36 10.10 -10.90
CA ALA A 131 -9.70 9.53 -10.78
C ALA A 131 -9.98 9.07 -9.33
N LEU A 132 -9.04 8.35 -8.70
CA LEU A 132 -9.17 7.93 -7.30
C LEU A 132 -9.25 9.13 -6.35
N THR A 133 -8.38 10.11 -6.54
CA THR A 133 -8.35 11.34 -5.73
C THR A 133 -9.69 12.07 -5.83
N LYS A 134 -10.27 12.14 -7.03
CA LYS A 134 -11.61 12.72 -7.25
C LYS A 134 -12.68 11.91 -6.51
N TYR A 135 -12.67 10.59 -6.64
CA TYR A 135 -13.63 9.74 -5.94
C TYR A 135 -13.57 9.95 -4.42
N TYR A 136 -12.38 9.96 -3.81
CA TYR A 136 -12.22 10.27 -2.40
C TYR A 136 -12.75 11.66 -2.00
N SER A 137 -12.61 12.67 -2.87
CA SER A 137 -13.17 14.00 -2.60
C SER A 137 -14.70 14.05 -2.53
N GLU A 138 -15.37 13.08 -3.15
CA GLU A 138 -16.83 12.98 -3.18
C GLU A 138 -17.38 12.16 -2.01
N VAL A 139 -16.64 11.15 -1.53
CA VAL A 139 -17.14 10.19 -0.53
C VAL A 139 -16.55 10.36 0.87
N PHE A 140 -15.40 11.03 1.02
CA PHE A 140 -14.83 11.27 2.33
C PHE A 140 -15.66 12.26 3.15
N PRO A 141 -15.71 12.11 4.49
CA PRO A 141 -16.17 13.19 5.35
C PRO A 141 -15.38 14.47 5.09
N PRO A 142 -15.98 15.67 5.23
CA PRO A 142 -15.28 16.93 5.01
C PRO A 142 -13.96 17.01 5.79
N SER A 143 -12.95 17.63 5.19
CA SER A 143 -11.64 17.81 5.83
C SER A 143 -11.78 18.59 7.15
N ASN A 144 -11.02 18.18 8.18
CA ASN A 144 -11.08 18.72 9.55
C ASN A 144 -12.47 18.56 10.22
N THR A 145 -13.13 17.42 9.99
CA THR A 145 -14.37 17.09 10.71
C THR A 145 -14.00 16.52 12.08
N PRO A 146 -14.43 17.15 13.20
CA PRO A 146 -14.08 16.67 14.53
C PRO A 146 -14.53 15.24 14.79
N GLY A 147 -13.63 14.43 15.35
CA GLY A 147 -13.92 13.04 15.74
C GLY A 147 -13.92 12.01 14.61
N VAL A 148 -13.66 12.43 13.36
CA VAL A 148 -13.47 11.52 12.22
C VAL A 148 -12.04 10.96 12.25
N ALA A 149 -11.94 9.64 12.21
CA ALA A 149 -10.67 8.92 12.10
C ALA A 149 -10.64 8.06 10.83
N ILE A 150 -9.48 8.05 10.16
CA ILE A 150 -9.25 7.27 8.94
C ILE A 150 -8.13 6.25 9.17
N LEU A 151 -8.33 5.04 8.67
CA LEU A 151 -7.29 4.01 8.56
C LEU A 151 -6.99 3.74 7.09
N ASP A 152 -5.76 4.00 6.68
CA ASP A 152 -5.24 3.65 5.36
C ASP A 152 -4.44 2.33 5.47
N MET A 153 -5.06 1.24 5.03
CA MET A 153 -4.50 -0.11 5.08
C MET A 153 -3.62 -0.42 3.88
N CYS A 154 -2.55 -1.17 4.13
CA CYS A 154 -1.49 -1.43 3.16
C CYS A 154 -0.92 -0.11 2.57
N SER A 155 -0.82 0.91 3.41
CA SER A 155 -0.33 2.23 3.06
C SER A 155 1.16 2.23 2.76
N SER A 156 1.59 3.30 2.10
CA SER A 156 2.96 3.58 1.68
C SER A 156 3.25 5.06 1.91
N TRP A 157 4.13 5.67 1.09
CA TRP A 157 4.53 7.07 1.18
C TRP A 157 3.50 8.05 0.61
N VAL A 158 2.39 7.56 0.05
CA VAL A 158 1.28 8.38 -0.47
C VAL A 158 -0.04 7.60 -0.41
N SER A 159 -1.10 8.23 0.11
CA SER A 159 -2.45 7.63 0.22
C SER A 159 -3.42 8.03 -0.90
N HIS A 160 -2.99 8.91 -1.81
CA HIS A 160 -3.81 9.48 -2.90
C HIS A 160 -5.05 10.26 -2.44
N PHE A 161 -5.04 10.77 -1.20
CA PHE A 161 -6.11 11.62 -0.68
C PHE A 161 -6.17 12.97 -1.41
N PRO A 162 -7.34 13.65 -1.40
CA PRO A 162 -7.46 14.98 -1.98
C PRO A 162 -6.42 15.94 -1.42
N LYS A 163 -5.89 16.82 -2.28
CA LYS A 163 -4.84 17.76 -1.89
C LYS A 163 -5.30 18.64 -0.71
N GLY A 164 -4.56 18.59 0.39
CA GLY A 164 -4.87 19.34 1.61
C GLY A 164 -5.94 18.70 2.49
N TYR A 165 -6.41 17.49 2.16
CA TYR A 165 -7.26 16.71 3.05
C TYR A 165 -6.52 16.37 4.34
N LYS A 166 -7.16 16.61 5.47
CA LYS A 166 -6.62 16.36 6.81
C LYS A 166 -7.73 15.95 7.75
N GLN A 167 -7.40 15.10 8.70
CA GLN A 167 -8.20 14.84 9.90
C GLN A 167 -7.26 14.81 11.11
N ASP A 168 -7.83 14.95 12.30
CA ASP A 168 -7.07 14.87 13.55
C ASP A 168 -6.37 13.50 13.70
N ARG A 169 -6.95 12.46 13.10
CA ARG A 169 -6.40 11.10 13.12
C ARG A 169 -6.50 10.43 11.76
N VAL A 170 -5.34 10.20 11.14
CA VAL A 170 -5.16 9.41 9.92
C VAL A 170 -4.04 8.42 10.16
N VAL A 171 -4.38 7.14 10.22
CA VAL A 171 -3.45 6.06 10.56
C VAL A 171 -3.08 5.32 9.29
N GLY A 172 -1.80 5.23 8.97
CA GLY A 172 -1.33 4.36 7.89
C GLY A 172 -0.81 3.05 8.44
N MET A 173 -1.24 1.92 7.88
CA MET A 173 -0.70 0.61 8.21
C MET A 173 -0.05 0.00 6.98
N GLY A 174 1.21 -0.39 7.08
CA GLY A 174 1.96 -0.95 5.95
C GLY A 174 3.16 -1.77 6.39
N MET A 175 3.98 -2.19 5.44
CA MET A 175 5.14 -3.06 5.71
C MET A 175 6.48 -2.36 5.70
N ASN A 176 6.57 -1.15 5.13
CA ASN A 176 7.81 -0.40 5.07
C ASN A 176 7.73 0.88 5.91
N GLU A 177 8.53 0.95 6.97
CA GLU A 177 8.50 2.08 7.90
C GLU A 177 8.95 3.40 7.23
N GLU A 178 9.93 3.36 6.34
CA GLU A 178 10.47 4.55 5.68
C GLU A 178 9.47 5.14 4.66
N GLU A 179 8.65 4.31 4.04
CA GLU A 179 7.52 4.77 3.23
C GLU A 179 6.47 5.47 4.11
N LEU A 180 6.01 4.80 5.17
CA LEU A 180 4.99 5.33 6.08
C LEU A 180 5.41 6.67 6.71
N LYS A 181 6.66 6.78 7.20
CA LYS A 181 7.21 8.04 7.75
C LYS A 181 7.18 9.21 6.78
N ARG A 182 7.28 8.94 5.47
CA ARG A 182 7.28 9.98 4.44
C ARG A 182 5.90 10.37 3.95
N ASN A 183 4.85 9.65 4.34
CA ASN A 183 3.50 9.95 3.90
C ASN A 183 2.96 11.21 4.58
N PRO A 184 2.77 12.32 3.84
CA PRO A 184 2.35 13.58 4.42
C PRO A 184 0.87 13.60 4.86
N GLY A 185 0.10 12.57 4.47
CA GLY A 185 -1.31 12.42 4.84
C GLY A 185 -1.53 11.76 6.19
N LEU A 186 -0.51 11.08 6.75
CA LEU A 186 -0.63 10.32 7.99
C LEU A 186 -0.31 11.17 9.22
N THR A 187 -1.05 10.93 10.31
CA THR A 187 -0.75 11.48 11.64
C THR A 187 0.02 10.48 12.50
N GLU A 188 -0.19 9.19 12.26
CA GLU A 188 0.49 8.08 12.92
C GLU A 188 0.57 6.88 11.97
N TYR A 189 1.44 5.91 12.26
CA TYR A 189 1.58 4.71 11.44
C TYR A 189 1.85 3.46 12.26
N VAL A 190 1.53 2.30 11.68
CA VAL A 190 1.80 0.96 12.23
C VAL A 190 2.49 0.12 11.17
N VAL A 191 3.61 -0.51 11.54
CA VAL A 191 4.31 -1.48 10.68
C VAL A 191 3.80 -2.88 11.03
N GLN A 192 3.08 -3.52 10.11
CA GLN A 192 2.55 -4.87 10.32
C GLN A 192 2.36 -5.60 9.00
N ASP A 193 2.74 -6.88 9.00
CA ASP A 193 2.42 -7.83 7.94
C ASP A 193 1.08 -8.51 8.26
N LEU A 194 0.05 -8.17 7.46
CA LEU A 194 -1.31 -8.71 7.62
C LEU A 194 -1.44 -10.17 7.19
N ASN A 195 -0.53 -10.67 6.35
CA ASN A 195 -0.51 -12.08 5.95
C ASN A 195 0.04 -12.96 7.08
N VAL A 196 0.95 -12.42 7.91
CA VAL A 196 1.41 -13.07 9.14
C VAL A 196 0.40 -12.90 10.28
N ASN A 197 0.04 -11.66 10.61
CA ASN A 197 -0.89 -11.32 11.68
C ASN A 197 -2.04 -10.45 11.14
N PRO A 198 -3.24 -11.01 10.90
CA PRO A 198 -4.37 -10.24 10.39
C PRO A 198 -5.03 -9.34 11.45
N ASN A 199 -4.71 -9.52 12.75
CA ASN A 199 -5.34 -8.76 13.83
C ASN A 199 -4.88 -7.31 13.83
N LEU A 200 -5.82 -6.37 13.71
CA LEU A 200 -5.54 -4.95 13.72
C LEU A 200 -5.35 -4.47 15.18
N PRO A 201 -4.24 -3.78 15.52
CA PRO A 201 -3.92 -3.36 16.89
C PRO A 201 -4.69 -2.09 17.28
N PHE A 202 -6.00 -2.08 17.04
CA PHE A 202 -6.91 -0.99 17.38
C PHE A 202 -8.12 -1.52 18.12
N GLU A 203 -8.70 -0.68 18.96
CA GLU A 203 -9.96 -0.97 19.65
C GLU A 203 -11.13 -1.04 18.65
N ASP A 204 -12.20 -1.71 19.06
CA ASP A 204 -13.44 -1.79 18.31
C ASP A 204 -13.98 -0.37 18.02
N ASN A 205 -14.60 -0.18 16.86
CA ASN A 205 -15.27 1.08 16.48
C ASN A 205 -14.35 2.33 16.57
N SER A 206 -13.08 2.18 16.19
CA SER A 206 -12.08 3.25 16.20
C SER A 206 -12.13 4.18 14.98
N PHE A 207 -12.61 3.70 13.82
CA PHE A 207 -12.47 4.40 12.54
C PHE A 207 -13.81 4.67 11.85
N ASP A 208 -13.90 5.79 11.15
CA ASP A 208 -15.07 6.19 10.35
C ASP A 208 -14.90 5.79 8.88
N VAL A 209 -13.64 5.78 8.40
CA VAL A 209 -13.29 5.39 7.03
C VAL A 209 -12.07 4.48 7.07
N ILE A 210 -12.12 3.37 6.31
CA ILE A 210 -10.98 2.52 6.01
C ILE A 210 -10.74 2.55 4.50
N THR A 211 -9.50 2.80 4.08
CA THR A 211 -9.07 2.69 2.68
C THR A 211 -8.08 1.56 2.51
N ASN A 212 -8.09 0.92 1.34
CA ASN A 212 -7.03 0.06 0.86
C ASN A 212 -6.85 0.35 -0.63
N VAL A 213 -5.66 0.80 -1.02
CA VAL A 213 -5.37 1.15 -2.41
C VAL A 213 -4.33 0.19 -3.00
N VAL A 214 -4.68 -0.42 -4.13
CA VAL A 214 -3.84 -1.31 -4.94
C VAL A 214 -3.10 -2.40 -4.15
N SER A 215 -3.77 -2.95 -3.13
CA SER A 215 -3.14 -3.91 -2.21
C SER A 215 -4.01 -5.11 -1.79
N VAL A 216 -5.32 -5.09 -2.06
CA VAL A 216 -6.23 -6.20 -1.69
C VAL A 216 -5.86 -7.52 -2.39
N ASP A 217 -5.21 -7.42 -3.54
CA ASP A 217 -4.71 -8.50 -4.39
C ASP A 217 -3.54 -9.28 -3.79
N TYR A 218 -2.96 -8.81 -2.68
CA TYR A 218 -1.86 -9.49 -1.98
C TYR A 218 -2.29 -10.17 -0.67
N LEU A 219 -3.57 -10.05 -0.27
CA LEU A 219 -4.06 -10.61 1.00
C LEU A 219 -4.32 -12.12 0.87
N THR A 220 -3.55 -12.90 1.63
CA THR A 220 -3.67 -14.37 1.72
C THR A 220 -4.73 -14.81 2.73
N LYS A 221 -5.16 -13.91 3.63
CA LYS A 221 -6.20 -14.15 4.64
C LYS A 221 -7.31 -13.08 4.59
N PRO A 222 -7.96 -12.86 3.44
CA PRO A 222 -8.84 -11.71 3.26
C PRO A 222 -10.04 -11.74 4.21
N LEU A 223 -10.63 -12.90 4.50
CA LEU A 223 -11.77 -12.96 5.43
C LEU A 223 -11.41 -12.53 6.86
N ASP A 224 -10.23 -12.89 7.35
CA ASP A 224 -9.78 -12.49 8.69
C ASP A 224 -9.51 -10.99 8.73
N VAL A 225 -8.85 -10.45 7.70
CA VAL A 225 -8.61 -9.00 7.57
C VAL A 225 -9.92 -8.22 7.47
N PHE A 226 -10.90 -8.71 6.71
CA PHE A 226 -12.20 -8.04 6.55
C PHE A 226 -13.05 -8.10 7.83
N LYS A 227 -12.98 -9.18 8.60
CA LYS A 227 -13.60 -9.24 9.94
C LYS A 227 -12.97 -8.23 10.89
N GLU A 228 -11.65 -8.09 10.86
CA GLU A 228 -10.96 -7.09 11.67
C GLU A 228 -11.28 -5.65 11.23
N MET A 229 -11.38 -5.40 9.92
CA MET A 229 -11.88 -4.12 9.40
C MET A 229 -13.29 -3.83 9.96
N CYS A 230 -14.19 -4.81 9.92
CA CYS A 230 -15.54 -4.66 10.47
C CYS A 230 -15.51 -4.36 11.98
N ARG A 231 -14.63 -5.03 12.74
CA ARG A 231 -14.47 -4.82 14.17
C ARG A 231 -14.04 -3.39 14.49
N VAL A 232 -12.98 -2.90 13.83
CA VAL A 232 -12.42 -1.56 14.12
C VAL A 232 -13.19 -0.41 13.48
N LEU A 233 -14.08 -0.69 12.53
CA LEU A 233 -14.95 0.32 11.92
C LEU A 233 -16.13 0.65 12.83
N LYS A 234 -16.48 1.93 12.97
CA LYS A 234 -17.68 2.40 13.67
C LYS A 234 -18.95 1.94 12.93
N PRO A 235 -20.10 1.77 13.61
CA PRO A 235 -21.36 1.48 12.95
C PRO A 235 -21.69 2.55 11.90
N GLY A 236 -22.02 2.13 10.67
CA GLY A 236 -22.23 3.02 9.52
C GLY A 236 -20.96 3.58 8.86
N GLY A 237 -19.77 3.28 9.41
CA GLY A 237 -18.49 3.65 8.83
C GLY A 237 -18.27 3.01 7.46
N LEU A 238 -17.39 3.59 6.65
CA LEU A 238 -17.17 3.25 5.25
C LEU A 238 -15.84 2.49 5.06
N VAL A 239 -15.85 1.41 4.29
CA VAL A 239 -14.64 0.74 3.82
C VAL A 239 -14.57 0.83 2.30
N ILE A 240 -13.41 1.23 1.78
CA ILE A 240 -13.17 1.42 0.35
C ILE A 240 -11.97 0.57 -0.08
N MET A 241 -12.22 -0.41 -0.93
CA MET A 241 -11.19 -1.20 -1.62
C MET A 241 -11.03 -0.63 -3.03
N SER A 242 -9.86 -0.10 -3.32
CA SER A 242 -9.55 0.53 -4.61
C SER A 242 -8.44 -0.27 -5.29
N PHE A 243 -8.66 -0.78 -6.50
CA PHE A 243 -7.67 -1.63 -7.16
C PHE A 243 -7.62 -1.42 -8.68
N SER A 244 -6.50 -1.81 -9.26
CA SER A 244 -6.22 -1.78 -10.69
C SER A 244 -5.82 -3.19 -11.15
N ASN A 245 -5.58 -3.36 -12.45
CA ASN A 245 -4.99 -4.59 -13.01
C ASN A 245 -3.46 -4.62 -12.92
N ARG A 246 -2.87 -3.62 -12.26
CA ARG A 246 -1.45 -3.51 -12.00
C ARG A 246 -1.13 -4.15 -10.66
N CYS A 247 -0.25 -5.14 -10.69
CA CYS A 247 0.20 -5.82 -9.47
C CYS A 247 1.64 -6.33 -9.61
N PHE A 248 2.26 -6.62 -8.47
CA PHE A 248 3.44 -7.47 -8.39
C PHE A 248 3.00 -8.92 -8.59
N TRP A 249 2.94 -9.35 -9.85
CA TRP A 249 2.36 -10.65 -10.25
C TRP A 249 2.84 -11.84 -9.41
N THR A 250 4.12 -11.87 -9.02
CA THR A 250 4.66 -12.97 -8.22
C THR A 250 4.14 -13.01 -6.79
N LYS A 251 3.73 -11.87 -6.23
CA LYS A 251 3.21 -11.72 -4.87
C LYS A 251 1.67 -11.62 -4.81
N ALA A 252 1.00 -11.47 -5.94
CA ALA A 252 -0.45 -11.49 -6.01
C ALA A 252 -1.00 -12.91 -5.79
N ILE A 253 -2.17 -13.02 -5.17
CA ILE A 253 -2.84 -14.31 -4.95
C ILE A 253 -3.27 -14.94 -6.28
N SER A 254 -3.27 -16.27 -6.32
CA SER A 254 -3.43 -17.05 -7.55
C SER A 254 -4.76 -16.75 -8.24
N ILE A 255 -5.85 -16.61 -7.46
CA ILE A 255 -7.17 -16.24 -8.00
C ILE A 255 -7.10 -14.91 -8.74
N TRP A 256 -6.44 -13.90 -8.16
CA TRP A 256 -6.27 -12.60 -8.79
C TRP A 256 -5.53 -12.70 -10.11
N THR A 257 -4.43 -13.45 -10.15
CA THR A 257 -3.62 -13.62 -11.36
C THR A 257 -4.28 -14.49 -12.44
N SER A 258 -5.34 -15.22 -12.09
CA SER A 258 -6.05 -16.15 -12.98
C SER A 258 -7.37 -15.61 -13.52
N THR A 259 -7.84 -14.46 -13.03
CA THR A 259 -9.14 -13.87 -13.37
C THR A 259 -9.01 -12.45 -13.93
N GLY A 260 -10.11 -11.90 -14.47
CA GLY A 260 -10.14 -10.53 -15.00
C GLY A 260 -10.78 -9.51 -14.06
N ASP A 261 -10.77 -8.24 -14.47
CA ASP A 261 -11.24 -7.09 -13.68
C ASP A 261 -12.67 -7.25 -13.14
N ALA A 262 -13.59 -7.79 -13.94
CA ALA A 262 -14.97 -8.03 -13.51
C ALA A 262 -15.06 -9.12 -12.43
N ASP A 263 -14.20 -10.13 -12.50
CA ASP A 263 -14.12 -11.18 -11.49
C ASP A 263 -13.50 -10.61 -10.21
N HIS A 264 -12.50 -9.73 -10.32
CA HIS A 264 -11.88 -9.06 -9.17
C HIS A 264 -12.91 -8.27 -8.34
N VAL A 265 -13.86 -7.59 -9.01
CA VAL A 265 -14.99 -6.94 -8.35
C VAL A 265 -15.82 -7.94 -7.55
N LEU A 266 -16.15 -9.10 -8.14
CA LEU A 266 -16.92 -10.15 -7.46
C LEU A 266 -16.13 -10.79 -6.32
N ILE A 267 -14.82 -10.99 -6.49
CA ILE A 267 -13.91 -11.53 -5.48
C ILE A 267 -13.86 -10.61 -4.25
N VAL A 268 -13.63 -9.32 -4.44
CA VAL A 268 -13.61 -8.35 -3.33
C VAL A 268 -15.01 -8.18 -2.71
N GLY A 269 -16.06 -8.20 -3.52
CA GLY A 269 -17.45 -8.22 -3.02
C GLY A 269 -17.74 -9.44 -2.16
N SER A 270 -17.21 -10.61 -2.53
CA SER A 270 -17.30 -11.84 -1.72
C SER A 270 -16.65 -11.64 -0.36
N TYR A 271 -15.47 -11.00 -0.29
CA TYR A 271 -14.82 -10.76 1.01
C TYR A 271 -15.70 -9.94 1.96
N PHE A 272 -16.35 -8.88 1.46
CA PHE A 272 -17.33 -8.12 2.26
C PHE A 272 -18.53 -8.98 2.68
N HIS A 273 -19.11 -9.72 1.74
CA HIS A 273 -20.30 -10.54 1.98
C HIS A 273 -20.05 -11.61 3.06
N TYR A 274 -18.97 -12.38 2.92
CA TYR A 274 -18.69 -13.53 3.78
C TYR A 274 -17.93 -13.19 5.07
N ALA A 275 -17.27 -12.03 5.15
CA ALA A 275 -16.75 -11.54 6.43
C ALA A 275 -17.89 -11.19 7.41
N GLY A 276 -19.03 -10.75 6.89
CA GLY A 276 -20.22 -10.39 7.67
C GLY A 276 -20.09 -9.03 8.37
N GLY A 277 -21.23 -8.53 8.86
CA GLY A 277 -21.30 -7.23 9.55
C GLY A 277 -21.30 -6.00 8.64
N PHE A 278 -21.27 -6.19 7.32
CA PHE A 278 -21.35 -5.14 6.31
C PHE A 278 -22.73 -5.10 5.63
N GLU A 279 -23.08 -3.94 5.10
CA GLU A 279 -24.15 -3.77 4.12
C GLU A 279 -23.79 -4.52 2.81
N PRO A 280 -24.77 -4.80 1.92
CA PRO A 280 -24.48 -5.39 0.62
C PRO A 280 -23.41 -4.56 -0.13
N PRO A 281 -22.30 -5.17 -0.55
CA PRO A 281 -21.20 -4.44 -1.16
C PRO A 281 -21.60 -3.85 -2.52
N GLN A 282 -21.02 -2.70 -2.83
CA GLN A 282 -21.28 -1.96 -4.06
C GLN A 282 -19.98 -1.76 -4.82
N ALA A 283 -20.07 -1.65 -6.14
CA ALA A 283 -18.93 -1.44 -7.01
C ALA A 283 -19.14 -0.23 -7.91
N VAL A 284 -18.04 0.44 -8.27
CA VAL A 284 -18.00 1.54 -9.24
C VAL A 284 -16.75 1.42 -10.10
N ASP A 285 -16.89 1.60 -11.40
CA ASP A 285 -15.76 1.78 -12.32
C ASP A 285 -15.40 3.28 -12.43
N ILE A 286 -14.23 3.65 -11.92
CA ILE A 286 -13.69 5.02 -12.02
C ILE A 286 -12.54 5.11 -13.04
N SER A 287 -12.37 4.09 -13.90
CA SER A 287 -11.27 4.00 -14.85
C SER A 287 -11.21 5.23 -15.76
N PRO A 288 -10.09 5.97 -15.75
CA PRO A 288 -9.88 7.03 -16.72
C PRO A 288 -9.51 6.41 -18.07
N ASN A 289 -9.88 7.10 -19.15
CA ASN A 289 -9.47 6.81 -20.54
C ASN A 289 -9.25 5.31 -20.85
N PRO A 290 -10.31 4.47 -20.85
CA PRO A 290 -10.16 3.01 -20.97
C PRO A 290 -9.25 2.58 -22.14
N GLY A 291 -8.27 1.73 -21.84
CA GLY A 291 -7.27 1.24 -22.80
C GLY A 291 -6.08 2.18 -23.06
N ARG A 292 -6.02 3.33 -22.37
CA ARG A 292 -4.91 4.29 -22.45
C ARG A 292 -4.28 4.63 -21.10
N SER A 293 -5.02 4.44 -20.02
CA SER A 293 -4.53 4.51 -18.64
C SER A 293 -4.86 3.26 -17.87
N ASP A 294 -4.19 3.08 -16.74
CA ASP A 294 -4.48 2.02 -15.78
C ASP A 294 -5.97 2.09 -15.38
N PRO A 295 -6.70 0.95 -15.41
CA PRO A 295 -8.09 0.93 -14.94
C PRO A 295 -8.12 1.13 -13.43
N MET A 296 -9.25 1.56 -12.90
CA MET A 296 -9.41 1.78 -11.48
C MET A 296 -10.84 1.47 -11.03
N TYR A 297 -10.97 0.46 -10.18
CA TYR A 297 -12.23 -0.05 -9.67
C TYR A 297 -12.32 0.19 -8.18
N ILE A 298 -13.53 0.52 -7.73
CA ILE A 298 -13.86 0.64 -6.33
C ILE A 298 -14.85 -0.45 -5.96
N VAL A 299 -14.58 -1.18 -4.89
CA VAL A 299 -15.58 -1.97 -4.17
C VAL A 299 -15.65 -1.44 -2.75
N TYR A 300 -16.84 -1.09 -2.29
CA TYR A 300 -17.05 -0.50 -0.98
C TYR A 300 -18.27 -1.07 -0.28
N SER A 301 -18.27 -0.96 1.04
CA SER A 301 -19.44 -1.22 1.86
C SER A 301 -19.38 -0.41 3.15
N ARG A 302 -20.49 -0.37 3.88
CA ARG A 302 -20.57 0.21 5.22
C ARG A 302 -20.77 -0.88 6.26
N LYS A 303 -20.23 -0.67 7.47
CA LYS A 303 -20.60 -1.52 8.61
C LYS A 303 -22.08 -1.30 8.91
N LEU A 304 -22.81 -2.39 9.17
CA LEU A 304 -24.21 -2.32 9.58
C LEU A 304 -24.34 -1.43 10.82
N SER A 305 -25.33 -0.51 10.81
CA SER A 305 -25.52 0.43 11.93
C SER A 305 -25.90 -0.23 13.26
N THR A 306 -26.28 -1.52 13.22
CA THR A 306 -26.69 -2.32 14.38
C THR A 306 -25.66 -3.37 14.80
N ALA A 307 -24.49 -3.40 14.15
CA ALA A 307 -23.44 -4.39 14.41
C ALA A 307 -22.44 -3.95 15.49
#